data_AF-A0A933JVQ7-F1
#
_entry.id   AF-A0A933JVQ7-F1
#
_cell.length_a   1.000
_cell.length_b   1.000
_cell.length_c   1.000
_cell.angle_alpha   90.00
_cell.angle_beta   90.00
_cell.angle_gamma   90.00
#
_symmetry.space_group_name_H-M   'P 1'
#
loop_
_entity.id
_entity.type
_entity.pdbx_description
1 polymer ?
#
loop_
_entity_poly.entity_id
_entity_poly.type
_entity_poly.pdbx_seq_one_letter_code
_entity_poly.pdbx_strand_id
1 'polypeptide(L)'
;MVHSFVLAGTERRVRCGASRFGLAALIPLLGCPSFDPPPSPAVAFERGIYDPRLGPLEIHFSEPIAPESIRLRLRLDRNNQEREVCLETNGSLPAGCTEPAATVIGDCTVDPTKAERPQPGETSTRYPCDAGGLFRLEHDGSKLAIEPDVRLIPFERYALEFDEGLGDLAGRTTQTRSAIPFQVASEYPLAPTTFSEGMFFTVFEVDDPVSVEFDFFFWVELNSATGEARLFGSDIDPNDDSVDPKLNRNPADWHTDPNQPTGTTIDARGQIVDGTDGPLLIAYPFRLSVAVPAIDAEGVELNARFGEGAFAGAPSPPEIRQRAEGRMFAPKVYLGLDDERAFAGEGRGVVKMYRLSDDEAPRLEDLMPTGGNADEIRNTF
;
A
#
# COMPACT_ATOMS: atom_id res chain seq x y z
N MET A 1 25.16 -1.03 -14.81
CA MET A 1 24.86 -1.90 -15.95
C MET A 1 23.41 -2.35 -15.77
N VAL A 2 22.48 -1.54 -16.28
CA VAL A 2 21.02 -1.70 -16.05
C VAL A 2 20.55 -2.90 -16.85
N HIS A 3 20.00 -3.92 -16.19
CA HIS A 3 19.33 -5.03 -16.84
C HIS A 3 17.85 -4.69 -16.94
N SER A 4 17.41 -4.18 -18.08
CA SER A 4 15.99 -4.00 -18.38
C SER A 4 15.34 -5.39 -18.51
N PHE A 5 14.48 -5.75 -17.57
CA PHE A 5 13.62 -6.92 -17.69
C PHE A 5 12.38 -6.52 -18.49
N VAL A 6 12.38 -6.82 -19.79
CA VAL A 6 11.16 -6.80 -20.58
C VAL A 6 10.33 -8.00 -20.11
N LEU A 7 9.17 -7.74 -19.50
CA LEU A 7 8.16 -8.79 -19.28
C LEU A 7 7.91 -9.47 -20.62
N ALA A 8 8.28 -10.75 -20.71
CA ALA A 8 8.15 -11.54 -21.93
C ALA A 8 6.66 -11.67 -22.29
N GLY A 9 6.20 -10.74 -23.13
CA GLY A 9 4.91 -10.83 -23.79
C GLY A 9 4.85 -12.18 -24.50
N THR A 10 3.78 -12.93 -24.22
CA THR A 10 3.42 -14.19 -24.89
C THR A 10 3.76 -14.14 -26.38
N GLU A 11 4.72 -14.96 -26.83
CA GLU A 11 4.96 -15.20 -28.26
C GLU A 11 3.66 -15.70 -28.90
N ARG A 12 2.89 -14.81 -29.54
CA ARG A 12 1.82 -15.23 -30.42
C ARG A 12 2.46 -15.88 -31.64
N ARG A 13 2.51 -17.22 -31.62
CA ARG A 13 2.70 -18.03 -32.84
C ARG A 13 1.64 -17.61 -33.84
N VAL A 14 2.03 -16.81 -34.84
CA VAL A 14 1.22 -16.55 -36.03
C VAL A 14 1.07 -17.89 -36.74
N ARG A 15 -0.01 -18.63 -36.45
CA ARG A 15 -0.39 -19.83 -37.21
C ARG A 15 -0.93 -19.34 -38.55
N CYS A 16 -0.04 -19.15 -39.53
CA CYS A 16 -0.44 -19.16 -40.93
C CYS A 16 -1.05 -20.53 -41.19
N GLY A 17 -2.38 -20.59 -41.25
CA GLY A 17 -3.11 -21.83 -41.53
C GLY A 17 -2.74 -22.34 -42.91
N ALA A 18 -1.78 -23.27 -42.98
CA ALA A 18 -1.56 -24.07 -44.16
C ALA A 18 -2.77 -24.99 -44.35
N SER A 19 -3.77 -24.50 -45.07
CA SER A 19 -4.93 -25.31 -45.48
C SER A 19 -4.43 -26.47 -46.31
N ARG A 20 -4.55 -27.69 -45.76
CA ARG A 20 -4.28 -28.95 -46.47
C ARG A 20 -5.43 -29.21 -47.44
N PHE A 21 -5.41 -28.62 -48.62
CA PHE A 21 -6.14 -29.14 -49.77
C PHE A 21 -5.28 -29.05 -51.02
N GLY A 22 -5.06 -30.22 -51.62
CA GLY A 22 -4.28 -30.37 -52.84
C GLY A 22 -4.99 -29.75 -54.03
N LEU A 23 -4.37 -28.74 -54.61
CA LEU A 23 -4.27 -28.53 -56.05
C LEU A 23 -3.11 -27.57 -56.27
N ALA A 24 -2.09 -27.99 -57.02
CA ALA A 24 -0.89 -27.22 -57.29
C ALA A 24 -1.22 -26.03 -58.21
N ALA A 25 -1.63 -24.91 -57.63
CA ALA A 25 -1.66 -23.61 -58.28
C ALA A 25 -0.52 -22.76 -57.72
N LEU A 26 0.36 -22.28 -58.60
CA LEU A 26 1.36 -21.25 -58.34
C LEU A 26 0.65 -19.94 -57.96
N ILE A 27 0.19 -19.83 -56.71
CA ILE A 27 -0.23 -18.55 -56.13
C ILE A 27 1.04 -17.91 -55.57
N PRO A 28 1.46 -16.73 -56.05
CA PRO A 28 2.59 -16.03 -55.47
C PRO A 28 2.31 -15.85 -53.97
N LEU A 29 3.28 -16.26 -53.15
CA LEU A 29 3.29 -16.01 -51.71
C LEU A 29 3.24 -14.49 -51.49
N LEU A 30 2.02 -13.94 -51.47
CA LEU A 30 1.76 -12.62 -50.93
C LEU A 30 2.14 -12.76 -49.45
N GLY A 31 3.33 -12.29 -49.11
CA GLY A 31 3.87 -12.35 -47.77
C GLY A 31 2.82 -11.84 -46.80
N CYS A 32 2.59 -12.58 -45.72
CA CYS A 32 1.71 -12.12 -44.67
C CYS A 32 2.19 -10.73 -44.24
N PRO A 33 1.34 -9.70 -44.28
CA PRO A 33 1.73 -8.39 -43.76
C PRO A 33 2.20 -8.59 -42.31
N SER A 34 3.48 -8.29 -42.08
CA SER A 34 4.01 -8.20 -40.72
C SER A 34 3.41 -6.94 -40.13
N PHE A 35 2.59 -7.11 -39.11
CA PHE A 35 2.11 -5.99 -38.32
C PHE A 35 3.04 -5.87 -37.12
N ASP A 36 3.69 -4.73 -37.00
CA ASP A 36 4.48 -4.42 -35.82
C ASP A 36 3.54 -4.29 -34.61
N PRO A 37 3.95 -4.77 -33.43
CA PRO A 37 3.10 -4.76 -32.24
C PRO A 37 2.76 -3.33 -31.79
N PRO A 38 1.65 -3.13 -31.05
CA PRO A 38 1.36 -1.84 -30.41
C PRO A 38 2.42 -1.50 -29.34
N PRO A 39 2.52 -0.23 -28.91
CA PRO A 39 3.44 0.16 -27.85
C PRO A 39 3.19 -0.66 -26.58
N SER A 40 4.26 -1.20 -26.00
CA SER A 40 4.22 -1.96 -24.75
C SER A 40 4.99 -1.20 -23.67
N PRO A 41 4.36 -0.83 -22.55
CA PRO A 41 5.04 -0.12 -21.47
C PRO A 41 5.80 -1.11 -20.59
N ALA A 42 6.97 -0.71 -20.11
CA ALA A 42 7.82 -1.47 -19.19
C ALA A 42 8.47 -0.53 -18.19
N VAL A 43 8.59 -0.95 -16.94
CA VAL A 43 9.23 -0.15 -15.89
C VAL A 43 10.76 -0.29 -15.90
N ALA A 44 11.46 0.78 -15.56
CA ALA A 44 12.93 0.84 -15.60
C ALA A 44 13.63 0.19 -14.39
N PHE A 45 12.90 -0.10 -13.32
CA PHE A 45 13.49 -0.48 -12.03
C PHE A 45 13.76 -1.98 -11.88
N GLU A 46 14.82 -2.29 -11.13
CA GLU A 46 15.27 -3.67 -10.92
C GLU A 46 14.22 -4.44 -10.10
N ARG A 47 13.80 -5.61 -10.61
CA ARG A 47 12.90 -6.56 -9.91
C ARG A 47 11.52 -6.02 -9.56
N GLY A 48 11.08 -4.94 -10.19
CA GLY A 48 9.76 -4.36 -9.89
C GLY A 48 9.72 -3.58 -8.58
N ILE A 49 10.85 -3.11 -8.04
CA ILE A 49 10.89 -2.29 -6.83
C ILE A 49 11.17 -0.82 -7.17
N TYR A 50 10.23 0.07 -6.86
CA TYR A 50 10.38 1.51 -6.98
C TYR A 50 11.00 2.11 -5.72
N ASP A 51 12.17 2.74 -5.82
CA ASP A 51 12.80 3.50 -4.73
C ASP A 51 12.65 5.01 -4.98
N PRO A 52 11.80 5.72 -4.21
CA PRO A 52 11.55 7.15 -4.41
C PRO A 52 12.81 8.02 -4.19
N ARG A 53 13.86 7.50 -3.53
CA ARG A 53 15.12 8.21 -3.35
C ARG A 53 15.97 8.25 -4.60
N LEU A 54 15.76 7.31 -5.53
CA LEU A 54 16.51 7.21 -6.78
C LEU A 54 15.93 8.09 -7.89
N GLY A 55 14.72 8.63 -7.70
CA GLY A 55 14.09 9.56 -8.62
C GLY A 55 12.64 9.21 -8.95
N PRO A 56 12.11 9.74 -10.06
CA PRO A 56 10.74 9.46 -10.49
C PRO A 56 10.57 8.00 -10.94
N LEU A 57 9.32 7.58 -11.00
CA LEU A 57 8.93 6.29 -11.53
C LEU A 57 9.05 6.34 -13.06
N GLU A 58 10.07 5.67 -13.61
CA GLU A 58 10.35 5.67 -15.04
C GLU A 58 9.72 4.47 -15.76
N ILE A 59 8.99 4.76 -16.84
CA ILE A 59 8.36 3.82 -17.75
C ILE A 59 8.95 4.04 -19.14
N HIS A 60 9.49 2.97 -19.72
CA HIS A 60 9.97 2.92 -21.09
C HIS A 60 8.93 2.26 -21.97
N PHE A 61 8.75 2.80 -23.16
CA PHE A 61 7.88 2.22 -24.17
C PHE A 61 8.71 1.54 -25.25
N SER A 62 8.22 0.41 -25.76
CA SER A 62 8.84 -0.26 -26.91
C SER A 62 8.81 0.59 -28.18
N GLU A 63 7.89 1.56 -28.24
CA GLU A 63 7.66 2.47 -29.36
C GLU A 63 7.31 3.86 -28.79
N PRO A 64 7.76 4.97 -29.41
CA PRO A 64 7.36 6.33 -29.07
C PRO A 64 5.85 6.51 -28.95
N ILE A 65 5.36 6.95 -27.79
CA ILE A 65 3.92 7.12 -27.54
C ILE A 65 3.39 8.52 -27.87
N ALA A 66 2.14 8.57 -28.30
CA ALA A 66 1.39 9.82 -28.48
C ALA A 66 0.88 10.33 -27.12
N PRO A 67 1.25 11.54 -26.68
CA PRO A 67 0.92 12.03 -25.33
C PRO A 67 -0.59 11.99 -25.00
N GLU A 68 -1.43 12.35 -25.96
CA GLU A 68 -2.90 12.40 -25.81
C GLU A 68 -3.55 11.02 -25.58
N SER A 69 -2.82 9.94 -25.83
CA SER A 69 -3.29 8.58 -25.64
C SER A 69 -3.01 8.04 -24.23
N ILE A 70 -2.25 8.77 -23.41
CA ILE A 70 -1.87 8.33 -22.06
C ILE A 70 -3.06 8.51 -21.12
N ARG A 71 -3.60 7.38 -20.67
CA ARG A 71 -4.58 7.27 -19.59
C ARG A 71 -4.02 6.30 -18.57
N LEU A 72 -3.61 6.82 -17.42
CA LEU A 72 -2.87 6.09 -16.40
C LEU A 72 -3.65 6.10 -15.09
N ARG A 73 -3.80 4.94 -14.45
CA ARG A 73 -4.24 4.84 -13.06
C ARG A 73 -3.14 4.25 -12.20
N LEU A 74 -2.95 4.84 -11.02
CA LEU A 74 -2.13 4.25 -9.97
C LEU A 74 -3.04 3.58 -8.95
N ARG A 75 -2.88 2.27 -8.80
CA ARG A 75 -3.73 1.43 -7.95
C ARG A 75 -2.91 0.81 -6.83
N LEU A 76 -3.42 0.86 -5.61
CA LEU A 76 -2.88 0.06 -4.51
C LEU A 76 -3.37 -1.38 -4.68
N ASP A 77 -2.44 -2.33 -4.74
CA ASP A 77 -2.70 -3.73 -5.07
C ASP A 77 -2.64 -4.65 -3.83
N ARG A 78 -3.45 -4.32 -2.82
CA ARG A 78 -3.62 -5.15 -1.60
C ARG A 78 -4.24 -6.53 -1.90
N ASN A 79 -4.94 -6.67 -3.03
CA ASN A 79 -5.81 -7.81 -3.29
C ASN A 79 -5.15 -8.94 -4.10
N ASN A 80 -3.87 -8.82 -4.49
CA ASN A 80 -3.24 -9.85 -5.31
C ASN A 80 -3.04 -11.19 -4.56
N GLN A 81 -3.13 -11.21 -3.22
CA GLN A 81 -3.18 -12.44 -2.43
C GLN A 81 -4.59 -13.05 -2.35
N GLU A 82 -5.64 -12.25 -2.14
CA GLU A 82 -7.03 -12.76 -2.14
C GLU A 82 -7.46 -13.32 -3.52
N ARG A 83 -6.90 -12.76 -4.60
CA ARG A 83 -7.13 -13.26 -5.97
C ARG A 83 -6.55 -14.65 -6.21
N GLU A 84 -5.41 -14.97 -5.61
CA GLU A 84 -4.79 -16.30 -5.73
C GLU A 84 -5.67 -17.34 -5.00
N VAL A 85 -6.19 -16.99 -3.81
CA VAL A 85 -7.13 -17.82 -3.04
C VAL A 85 -8.48 -18.00 -3.77
N CYS A 86 -8.97 -16.99 -4.48
CA CYS A 86 -10.24 -17.08 -5.22
C CYS A 86 -10.12 -17.80 -6.59
N LEU A 87 -8.90 -18.03 -7.10
CA LEU A 87 -8.66 -18.63 -8.42
C LEU A 87 -8.29 -20.12 -8.38
N GLU A 88 -8.10 -20.72 -7.20
CA GLU A 88 -7.69 -22.13 -7.11
C GLU A 88 -8.78 -23.16 -7.47
N THR A 89 -10.05 -22.76 -7.61
CA THR A 89 -11.12 -23.69 -7.99
C THR A 89 -11.85 -23.27 -9.27
N ASN A 90 -11.41 -23.85 -10.40
CA ASN A 90 -12.16 -24.02 -11.65
C ASN A 90 -12.37 -22.81 -12.59
N GLY A 91 -11.59 -21.73 -12.48
CA GLY A 91 -11.61 -20.66 -13.48
C GLY A 91 -12.88 -19.80 -13.49
N SER A 92 -13.65 -19.84 -12.41
CA SER A 92 -14.76 -18.92 -12.13
C SER A 92 -14.75 -18.56 -10.65
N LEU A 93 -14.86 -17.28 -10.33
CA LEU A 93 -14.96 -16.80 -8.94
C LEU A 93 -16.17 -17.46 -8.25
N PRO A 94 -16.02 -18.00 -7.02
CA PRO A 94 -17.15 -18.51 -6.24
C PRO A 94 -18.23 -17.44 -6.07
N ALA A 95 -19.50 -17.85 -6.06
CA ALA A 95 -20.60 -16.94 -5.76
C ALA A 95 -20.44 -16.41 -4.33
N GLY A 96 -20.14 -15.11 -4.19
CA GLY A 96 -19.84 -14.46 -2.91
C GLY A 96 -18.51 -13.70 -2.91
N CYS A 97 -17.62 -13.97 -3.87
CA CYS A 97 -16.39 -13.19 -4.06
C CYS A 97 -16.69 -11.94 -4.89
N THR A 98 -17.10 -10.84 -4.24
CA THR A 98 -16.96 -9.51 -4.83
C THR A 98 -15.49 -9.13 -4.74
N GLU A 99 -14.83 -8.88 -5.89
CA GLU A 99 -13.52 -8.24 -5.88
C GLU A 99 -13.63 -6.98 -5.02
N PRO A 100 -12.85 -6.84 -3.93
CA PRO A 100 -12.84 -5.60 -3.18
C PRO A 100 -12.51 -4.50 -4.18
N ALA A 101 -13.32 -3.44 -4.20
CA ALA A 101 -13.10 -2.32 -5.10
C ALA A 101 -11.68 -1.82 -4.87
N ALA A 102 -10.80 -2.03 -5.85
CA ALA A 102 -9.41 -1.67 -5.68
C ALA A 102 -9.30 -0.16 -5.50
N THR A 103 -8.54 0.28 -4.51
CA THR A 103 -8.36 1.70 -4.22
C THR A 103 -7.50 2.33 -5.30
N VAL A 104 -8.15 3.09 -6.20
CA VAL A 104 -7.47 3.97 -7.15
C VAL A 104 -6.97 5.18 -6.36
N ILE A 105 -5.66 5.31 -6.22
CA ILE A 105 -5.03 6.40 -5.47
C ILE A 105 -4.56 7.54 -6.37
N GLY A 106 -4.57 7.33 -7.70
CA GLY A 106 -4.36 8.37 -8.70
C GLY A 106 -4.99 7.97 -10.04
N ASP A 107 -5.58 8.95 -10.73
CA ASP A 107 -6.12 8.81 -12.08
C ASP A 107 -5.68 10.02 -12.90
N CYS A 108 -4.85 9.77 -13.91
CA CYS A 108 -4.36 10.81 -14.79
C CYS A 108 -4.74 10.52 -16.25
N THR A 109 -5.34 11.53 -16.85
CA THR A 109 -5.46 11.66 -18.29
C THR A 109 -4.61 12.83 -18.74
N VAL A 110 -3.64 12.58 -19.62
CA VAL A 110 -2.79 13.64 -20.16
C VAL A 110 -3.62 14.57 -21.04
N ASP A 111 -3.63 15.86 -20.68
CA ASP A 111 -4.24 16.92 -21.50
C ASP A 111 -3.13 17.73 -22.19
N PRO A 112 -2.92 17.54 -23.51
CA PRO A 112 -1.92 18.29 -24.25
C PRO A 112 -2.09 19.81 -24.20
N THR A 113 -3.30 20.30 -23.93
CA THR A 113 -3.57 21.74 -23.82
C THR A 113 -3.07 22.34 -22.51
N LYS A 114 -2.88 21.50 -21.48
CA LYS A 114 -2.27 21.86 -20.19
C LYS A 114 -0.75 21.64 -20.15
N ALA A 115 -0.14 21.21 -21.26
CA ALA A 115 1.30 20.95 -21.32
C ALA A 115 2.12 22.21 -20.97
N GLU A 116 3.00 22.10 -19.97
CA GLU A 116 3.91 23.20 -19.65
C GLU A 116 5.05 23.23 -20.68
N ARG A 117 5.42 24.43 -21.11
CA ARG A 117 6.53 24.58 -22.06
C ARG A 117 7.84 24.12 -21.40
N PRO A 118 8.62 23.25 -22.06
CA PRO A 118 9.96 22.90 -21.60
C PRO A 118 10.81 24.17 -21.42
N GLN A 119 11.56 24.25 -20.31
CA GLN A 119 12.55 25.29 -20.13
C GLN A 119 13.73 25.08 -21.10
N PRO A 120 14.48 26.14 -21.47
CA PRO A 120 15.65 25.98 -22.35
C PRO A 120 16.64 24.93 -21.80
N GLY A 121 16.84 23.85 -22.56
CA GLY A 121 17.72 22.73 -22.18
C GLY A 121 17.01 21.50 -21.61
N GLU A 122 15.70 21.54 -21.37
CA GLU A 122 14.92 20.37 -20.98
C GLU A 122 14.63 19.46 -22.19
N THR A 123 14.66 18.14 -21.98
CA THR A 123 14.42 17.11 -23.01
C THR A 123 13.04 16.46 -22.88
N SER A 124 12.17 17.03 -22.05
CA SER A 124 10.87 16.47 -21.70
C SER A 124 9.80 17.55 -21.54
N THR A 125 8.57 17.21 -21.89
CA THR A 125 7.38 18.03 -21.66
C THR A 125 6.72 17.63 -20.34
N ARG A 126 6.26 18.61 -19.56
CA ARG A 126 5.56 18.41 -18.30
C ARG A 126 4.05 18.44 -18.51
N TYR A 127 3.34 17.48 -17.94
CA TYR A 127 1.88 17.38 -17.96
C TYR A 127 1.37 17.29 -16.53
N PRO A 128 0.70 18.33 -16.01
CA PRO A 128 0.07 18.27 -14.69
C PRO A 128 -1.14 17.32 -14.74
N CYS A 129 -1.22 16.40 -13.78
CA CYS A 129 -2.39 15.56 -13.59
C CYS A 129 -3.28 16.13 -12.49
N ASP A 130 -4.60 16.03 -12.66
CA ASP A 130 -5.55 16.51 -11.66
C ASP A 130 -5.56 15.61 -10.40
N ALA A 131 -5.15 14.33 -10.52
CA ALA A 131 -4.94 13.40 -9.41
C ALA A 131 -3.83 12.37 -9.75
N GLY A 132 -2.71 12.36 -9.04
CA GLY A 132 -1.63 11.37 -9.24
C GLY A 132 -0.27 11.94 -9.64
N GLY A 133 -0.12 13.27 -9.59
CA GLY A 133 1.18 13.93 -9.62
C GLY A 133 1.58 14.58 -10.93
N LEU A 134 2.90 14.66 -11.14
CA LEU A 134 3.51 15.32 -12.30
C LEU A 134 4.07 14.29 -13.27
N PHE A 135 3.64 14.36 -14.52
CA PHE A 135 4.16 13.50 -15.58
C PHE A 135 5.16 14.27 -16.44
N ARG A 136 6.28 13.62 -16.77
CA ARG A 136 7.27 14.13 -17.72
C ARG A 136 7.46 13.11 -18.82
N LEU A 137 7.04 13.46 -20.03
CA LEU A 137 7.28 12.63 -21.21
C LEU A 137 8.49 13.19 -21.96
N GLU A 138 9.49 12.35 -22.24
CA GLU A 138 10.60 12.74 -23.10
C GLU A 138 10.08 13.14 -24.50
N HIS A 139 10.75 14.10 -25.15
CA HIS A 139 10.28 14.65 -26.43
C HIS A 139 10.17 13.60 -27.54
N ASP A 140 10.90 12.49 -27.43
CA ASP A 140 10.84 11.38 -28.36
C ASP A 140 9.74 10.35 -28.02
N GLY A 141 8.96 10.58 -26.96
CA GLY A 141 7.88 9.71 -26.51
C GLY A 141 8.34 8.34 -26.00
N SER A 142 9.64 8.10 -25.84
CA SER A 142 10.18 6.78 -25.49
C SER A 142 10.15 6.50 -23.98
N LYS A 143 10.11 7.57 -23.17
CA LYS A 143 10.15 7.48 -21.71
C LYS A 143 9.14 8.42 -21.06
N LEU A 144 8.38 7.89 -20.11
CA LEU A 144 7.50 8.62 -19.21
C LEU A 144 8.06 8.51 -17.79
N ALA A 145 8.33 9.64 -17.16
CA ALA A 145 8.67 9.73 -15.74
C ALA A 145 7.46 10.27 -14.96
N ILE A 146 7.13 9.61 -13.86
CA ILE A 146 6.00 9.96 -12.99
C ILE A 146 6.53 10.34 -11.61
N GLU A 147 6.17 11.52 -11.14
CA GLU A 147 6.39 11.98 -9.76
C GLU A 147 5.02 12.00 -9.06
N PRO A 148 4.65 10.94 -8.31
CA PRO A 148 3.37 10.90 -7.60
C PRO A 148 3.25 12.08 -6.63
N ASP A 149 2.10 12.74 -6.61
CA ASP A 149 1.73 13.75 -5.60
C ASP A 149 1.28 13.11 -4.27
N VAL A 150 0.91 11.84 -4.32
CA VAL A 150 0.55 11.02 -3.17
C VAL A 150 1.79 10.32 -2.61
N ARG A 151 1.91 10.30 -1.28
CA ARG A 151 2.94 9.51 -0.59
C ARG A 151 2.63 8.04 -0.77
N LEU A 152 3.51 7.30 -1.42
CA LEU A 152 3.40 5.85 -1.53
C LEU A 152 3.85 5.18 -0.22
N ILE A 153 3.14 4.14 0.18
CA ILE A 153 3.43 3.37 1.39
C ILE A 153 4.53 2.36 1.04
N PRO A 154 5.69 2.39 1.70
CA PRO A 154 6.73 1.39 1.49
C PRO A 154 6.26 -0.02 1.81
N PHE A 155 6.88 -0.98 1.12
CA PHE A 155 6.58 -2.41 1.12
C PHE A 155 5.21 -2.80 0.55
N GLU A 156 4.33 -1.83 0.30
CA GLU A 156 3.08 -2.07 -0.40
C GLU A 156 3.31 -2.28 -1.90
N ARG A 157 2.40 -3.06 -2.47
CA ARG A 157 2.37 -3.36 -3.89
C ARG A 157 1.38 -2.44 -4.57
N TYR A 158 1.80 -1.89 -5.69
CA TYR A 158 1.02 -1.00 -6.53
C TYR A 158 0.98 -1.54 -7.96
N ALA A 159 0.02 -1.08 -8.74
CA ALA A 159 -0.03 -1.32 -10.16
C ALA A 159 -0.23 0.01 -10.90
N LEU A 160 0.60 0.24 -11.92
CA LEU A 160 0.38 1.26 -12.93
C LEU A 160 -0.48 0.65 -14.04
N GLU A 161 -1.71 1.12 -14.18
CA GLU A 161 -2.63 0.65 -15.22
C GLU A 161 -2.71 1.65 -16.36
N PHE A 162 -2.43 1.20 -17.58
CA PHE A 162 -2.72 1.93 -18.80
C PHE A 162 -4.03 1.41 -19.39
N ASP A 163 -5.01 2.28 -19.56
CA ASP A 163 -6.25 1.91 -20.23
C ASP A 163 -6.02 1.51 -21.69
N GLU A 164 -7.02 0.86 -22.29
CA GLU A 164 -7.03 0.60 -23.73
C GLU A 164 -6.91 1.90 -24.53
N GLY A 165 -6.35 1.80 -25.74
CA GLY A 165 -6.19 2.96 -26.61
C GLY A 165 -4.86 3.71 -26.44
N LEU A 166 -3.94 3.26 -25.57
CA LEU A 166 -2.56 3.76 -25.55
C LEU A 166 -1.96 3.63 -26.95
N GLY A 167 -1.62 4.76 -27.55
CA GLY A 167 -1.27 4.91 -28.95
C GLY A 167 0.17 5.34 -29.15
N ASP A 168 0.79 4.88 -30.23
CA ASP A 168 2.09 5.38 -30.66
C ASP A 168 1.99 6.53 -31.66
N LEU A 169 3.13 7.14 -31.98
CA LEU A 169 3.21 8.21 -32.98
C LEU A 169 2.86 7.74 -34.41
N ALA A 170 2.78 6.43 -34.66
CA ALA A 170 2.33 5.86 -35.93
C ALA A 170 0.80 5.61 -35.97
N GLY A 171 0.08 5.88 -34.87
CA GLY A 171 -1.36 5.68 -34.73
C GLY A 171 -1.77 4.24 -34.41
N ARG A 172 -0.82 3.35 -34.07
CA ARG A 172 -1.14 2.00 -33.55
C ARG A 172 -1.57 2.12 -32.11
N THR A 173 -2.67 1.46 -31.74
CA THR A 173 -3.22 1.52 -30.38
C THR A 173 -3.28 0.13 -29.73
N THR A 174 -3.05 0.10 -28.42
CA THR A 174 -3.32 -1.07 -27.60
C THR A 174 -4.82 -1.36 -27.55
N GLN A 175 -5.18 -2.64 -27.58
CA GLN A 175 -6.58 -3.13 -27.55
C GLN A 175 -6.98 -3.67 -26.17
N THR A 176 -6.04 -3.67 -25.23
CA THR A 176 -6.22 -4.24 -23.90
C THR A 176 -5.56 -3.33 -22.89
N ARG A 177 -6.15 -3.23 -21.71
CA ARG A 177 -5.50 -2.64 -20.55
C ARG A 177 -4.18 -3.37 -20.27
N SER A 178 -3.16 -2.62 -19.89
CA SER A 178 -1.91 -3.18 -19.35
C SER A 178 -1.75 -2.73 -17.91
N ALA A 179 -1.22 -3.61 -17.05
CA ALA A 179 -0.94 -3.30 -15.66
C ALA A 179 0.52 -3.67 -15.37
N ILE A 180 1.26 -2.74 -14.78
CA ILE A 180 2.66 -2.97 -14.39
C ILE A 180 2.72 -2.98 -12.86
N PRO A 181 2.82 -4.16 -12.24
CA PRO A 181 2.95 -4.25 -10.80
C PRO A 181 4.34 -3.79 -10.36
N PHE A 182 4.39 -3.14 -9.20
CA PHE A 182 5.63 -2.78 -8.55
C PHE A 182 5.45 -2.72 -7.03
N GLN A 183 6.54 -2.84 -6.29
CA GLN A 183 6.57 -2.64 -4.84
C GLN A 183 7.34 -1.35 -4.54
N VAL A 184 7.01 -0.67 -3.44
CA VAL A 184 7.70 0.56 -3.05
C VAL A 184 8.77 0.23 -2.02
N ALA A 185 10.00 0.68 -2.24
CA ALA A 185 11.07 0.57 -1.26
C ALA A 185 10.90 1.62 -0.15
N SER A 186 11.53 1.37 1.00
CA SER A 186 11.58 2.38 2.05
C SER A 186 12.43 3.59 1.68
N GLU A 187 11.89 4.77 2.02
CA GLU A 187 12.59 6.04 2.02
C GLU A 187 13.72 6.11 3.06
N TYR A 188 13.75 5.19 4.01
CA TYR A 188 14.72 5.16 5.10
C TYR A 188 15.60 3.91 5.00
N PRO A 189 16.87 4.00 5.40
CA PRO A 189 17.68 2.81 5.63
C PRO A 189 17.04 1.96 6.73
N LEU A 190 16.70 0.75 6.36
CA LEU A 190 16.21 -0.29 7.25
C LEU A 190 17.28 -0.70 8.26
N ALA A 191 16.87 -0.95 9.51
CA ALA A 191 17.74 -1.38 10.59
C ALA A 191 17.31 -2.74 11.15
N PRO A 192 18.22 -3.73 11.24
CA PRO A 192 17.97 -4.94 12.00
C PRO A 192 17.62 -4.60 13.45
N THR A 193 16.84 -5.46 14.09
CA THR A 193 16.26 -5.13 15.39
C THR A 193 16.17 -6.35 16.30
N THR A 194 16.36 -6.12 17.59
CA THR A 194 16.16 -7.11 18.66
C THR A 194 14.75 -7.05 19.23
N PHE A 195 13.91 -6.15 18.71
CA PHE A 195 12.51 -6.05 19.09
C PHE A 195 11.81 -7.36 18.78
N SER A 196 10.99 -7.83 19.73
CA SER A 196 10.31 -9.11 19.61
C SER A 196 8.93 -8.88 19.01
N GLU A 197 8.58 -9.69 18.03
CA GLU A 197 7.18 -9.81 17.61
C GLU A 197 6.28 -10.22 18.79
N GLY A 198 5.00 -9.90 18.69
CA GLY A 198 4.02 -10.30 19.67
C GLY A 198 2.87 -9.32 19.83
N MET A 199 2.09 -9.54 20.89
CA MET A 199 0.97 -8.69 21.25
C MET A 199 1.43 -7.50 22.09
N PHE A 200 0.92 -6.33 21.76
CA PHE A 200 1.16 -5.08 22.46
C PHE A 200 -0.16 -4.49 22.93
N PHE A 201 -0.22 -4.13 24.20
CA PHE A 201 -1.21 -3.18 24.67
C PHE A 201 -0.76 -1.77 24.29
N THR A 202 -1.63 -1.02 23.61
CA THR A 202 -1.30 0.30 23.10
C THR A 202 -2.31 1.33 23.59
N VAL A 203 -1.80 2.40 24.18
CA VAL A 203 -2.57 3.60 24.52
C VAL A 203 -2.24 4.68 23.49
N PHE A 204 -3.27 5.19 22.81
CA PHE A 204 -3.20 6.39 21.98
C PHE A 204 -3.87 7.55 22.72
N GLU A 205 -3.08 8.56 23.05
CA GLU A 205 -3.60 9.82 23.58
C GLU A 205 -3.60 10.82 22.43
N VAL A 206 -4.76 11.20 21.93
CA VAL A 206 -4.92 12.28 20.95
C VAL A 206 -5.11 13.58 21.71
N ASP A 207 -4.25 14.57 21.47
CA ASP A 207 -4.27 15.88 22.13
C ASP A 207 -5.06 16.91 21.31
N ASP A 208 -4.88 16.89 19.98
CA ASP A 208 -5.52 17.78 19.02
C ASP A 208 -6.22 16.93 17.93
N PRO A 209 -7.35 17.37 17.36
CA PRO A 209 -8.16 18.53 17.74
C PRO A 209 -9.10 18.26 18.92
N VAL A 210 -9.19 17.00 19.38
CA VAL A 210 -10.03 16.58 20.51
C VAL A 210 -9.19 15.72 21.44
N SER A 211 -9.19 16.08 22.72
CA SER A 211 -8.46 15.34 23.74
C SER A 211 -9.21 14.06 24.12
N VAL A 212 -8.68 12.91 23.70
CA VAL A 212 -9.24 11.57 23.93
C VAL A 212 -8.11 10.55 24.11
N GLU A 213 -8.40 9.52 24.88
CA GLU A 213 -7.52 8.36 25.06
C GLU A 213 -8.20 7.12 24.49
N PHE A 214 -7.45 6.28 23.80
CA PHE A 214 -7.91 5.03 23.22
C PHE A 214 -6.97 3.88 23.55
N ASP A 215 -7.56 2.73 23.84
CA ASP A 215 -6.85 1.52 24.22
C ASP A 215 -7.02 0.44 23.15
N PHE A 216 -5.92 -0.07 22.61
CA PHE A 216 -5.91 -1.08 21.55
C PHE A 216 -5.01 -2.26 21.89
N PHE A 217 -5.39 -3.43 21.38
CA PHE A 217 -4.45 -4.52 21.18
C PHE A 217 -3.84 -4.41 19.80
N PHE A 218 -2.52 -4.33 19.74
CA PHE A 218 -1.75 -4.37 18.51
C PHE A 218 -0.90 -5.63 18.46
N TRP A 219 -1.16 -6.51 17.51
CA TRP A 219 -0.16 -7.48 17.11
C TRP A 219 0.87 -6.79 16.24
N VAL A 220 2.13 -6.82 16.70
CA VAL A 220 3.25 -6.32 15.90
C VAL A 220 4.05 -7.51 15.41
N GLU A 221 4.05 -7.67 14.10
CA GLU A 221 4.87 -8.64 13.41
C GLU A 221 6.10 -7.94 12.82
N LEU A 222 7.23 -8.63 12.86
CA LEU A 222 8.52 -8.02 12.60
C LEU A 222 9.49 -8.96 11.91
N ASN A 223 10.01 -8.55 10.76
CA ASN A 223 11.19 -9.17 10.19
C ASN A 223 12.43 -8.61 10.91
N SER A 224 12.95 -9.34 11.91
CA SER A 224 14.10 -8.88 12.71
C SER A 224 15.38 -8.62 11.89
N ALA A 225 15.54 -9.26 10.72
CA ALA A 225 16.70 -9.09 9.86
C ALA A 225 16.64 -7.81 9.02
N THR A 226 15.43 -7.42 8.58
CA THR A 226 15.23 -6.23 7.74
C THR A 226 14.65 -5.05 8.52
N GLY A 227 14.04 -5.26 9.68
CA GLY A 227 13.30 -4.23 10.40
C GLY A 227 11.92 -3.93 9.81
N GLU A 228 11.44 -4.66 8.80
CA GLU A 228 10.07 -4.47 8.28
C GLU A 228 9.03 -4.88 9.34
N ALA A 229 7.98 -4.07 9.49
CA ALA A 229 6.95 -4.30 10.51
C ALA A 229 5.53 -4.26 9.93
N ARG A 230 4.65 -5.09 10.49
CA ARG A 230 3.20 -5.06 10.27
C ARG A 230 2.48 -4.96 11.60
N LEU A 231 1.43 -4.16 11.62
CA LEU A 231 0.69 -3.82 12.83
C LEU A 231 -0.79 -4.10 12.59
N PHE A 232 -1.36 -4.98 13.41
CA PHE A 232 -2.78 -5.31 13.39
C PHE A 232 -3.40 -4.89 14.71
N GLY A 233 -4.25 -3.87 14.68
CA GLY A 233 -4.91 -3.32 15.85
C GLY A 233 -6.37 -3.74 15.94
N SER A 234 -6.86 -4.01 17.15
CA SER A 234 -8.29 -4.00 17.46
C SER A 234 -8.56 -3.18 18.72
N ASP A 235 -9.69 -2.48 18.73
CA ASP A 235 -10.18 -1.76 19.92
C ASP A 235 -10.47 -2.72 21.09
N ILE A 236 -10.30 -2.23 22.32
CA ILE A 236 -10.51 -2.97 23.56
C ILE A 236 -11.85 -2.55 24.20
N ASP A 237 -12.84 -3.43 24.06
CA ASP A 237 -14.19 -3.33 24.66
C ASP A 237 -14.86 -1.94 24.52
N PRO A 238 -15.58 -1.69 23.40
CA PRO A 238 -16.30 -0.44 23.17
C PRO A 238 -17.58 -0.30 24.02
N ASN A 239 -17.94 -1.31 24.83
CA ASN A 239 -19.12 -1.25 25.71
C ASN A 239 -18.81 -0.75 27.12
N ASP A 240 -17.53 -0.53 27.43
CA ASP A 240 -17.13 0.11 28.68
C ASP A 240 -16.99 1.62 28.46
N ASP A 241 -18.13 2.31 28.49
CA ASP A 241 -18.23 3.79 28.48
C ASP A 241 -17.53 4.46 29.69
N SER A 242 -16.86 3.70 30.57
CA SER A 242 -16.15 4.31 31.68
C SER A 242 -14.93 5.07 31.17
N VAL A 243 -15.02 6.39 31.29
CA VAL A 243 -13.96 7.40 31.08
C VAL A 243 -12.77 7.21 32.03
N ASP A 244 -12.69 6.09 32.75
CA ASP A 244 -11.59 5.78 33.65
C ASP A 244 -10.55 5.00 32.84
N PRO A 245 -9.38 5.58 32.56
CA PRO A 245 -8.36 4.93 31.75
C PRO A 245 -8.04 3.56 32.37
N LYS A 246 -8.08 2.49 31.58
CA LYS A 246 -8.03 1.07 32.05
C LYS A 246 -6.67 0.68 32.67
N LEU A 247 -5.83 1.66 32.98
CA LEU A 247 -4.49 1.60 33.55
C LEU A 247 -4.37 0.84 34.88
N ASN A 248 -5.47 0.43 35.51
CA ASN A 248 -5.46 -0.31 36.78
C ASN A 248 -6.09 -1.71 36.70
N ARG A 249 -6.39 -2.21 35.49
CA ARG A 249 -6.99 -3.55 35.30
C ARG A 249 -5.91 -4.56 34.90
N ASN A 250 -6.08 -5.80 35.35
CA ASN A 250 -5.23 -6.92 34.96
C ASN A 250 -5.41 -7.15 33.43
N PRO A 251 -4.33 -7.23 32.62
CA PRO A 251 -4.44 -7.50 31.19
C PRO A 251 -5.28 -8.74 30.84
N ALA A 252 -5.33 -9.73 31.72
CA ALA A 252 -6.14 -10.93 31.55
C ALA A 252 -7.67 -10.68 31.60
N ASP A 253 -8.12 -9.53 32.13
CA ASP A 253 -9.53 -9.13 32.19
C ASP A 253 -9.98 -8.35 30.94
N TRP A 254 -9.06 -8.11 30.00
CA TRP A 254 -9.34 -7.38 28.77
C TRP A 254 -9.80 -8.35 27.68
N HIS A 255 -10.84 -7.96 26.94
CA HIS A 255 -11.42 -8.77 25.89
C HIS A 255 -11.53 -7.94 24.62
N THR A 256 -11.28 -8.58 23.48
CA THR A 256 -11.58 -8.01 22.17
C THR A 256 -13.10 -7.94 22.01
N ASP A 257 -13.60 -6.92 21.31
CA ASP A 257 -15.03 -6.83 21.01
C ASP A 257 -15.48 -8.07 20.23
N PRO A 258 -16.40 -8.91 20.75
CA PRO A 258 -16.91 -10.05 20.02
C PRO A 258 -17.72 -9.65 18.76
N ASN A 259 -18.14 -8.38 18.65
CA ASN A 259 -18.91 -7.85 17.52
C ASN A 259 -18.03 -6.93 16.64
N GLN A 260 -16.95 -7.50 16.10
CA GLN A 260 -15.99 -6.84 15.21
C GLN A 260 -16.53 -6.05 14.00
N PRO A 261 -17.76 -6.16 13.45
CA PRO A 261 -18.18 -5.21 12.42
C PRO A 261 -18.46 -3.79 12.93
N THR A 262 -18.62 -3.58 14.24
CA THR A 262 -18.71 -2.23 14.86
C THR A 262 -17.41 -1.80 15.55
N GLY A 263 -16.48 -2.72 15.77
CA GLY A 263 -15.18 -2.47 16.38
C GLY A 263 -14.15 -1.98 15.36
N THR A 264 -13.23 -1.14 15.82
CA THR A 264 -12.16 -0.59 14.98
C THR A 264 -11.07 -1.63 14.77
N THR A 265 -10.90 -2.10 13.53
CA THR A 265 -9.71 -2.86 13.12
C THR A 265 -8.74 -1.95 12.37
N ILE A 266 -7.47 -1.99 12.73
CA ILE A 266 -6.40 -1.19 12.13
C ILE A 266 -5.42 -2.13 11.46
N ASP A 267 -5.17 -1.92 10.17
CA ASP A 267 -4.03 -2.54 9.48
C ASP A 267 -3.05 -1.44 9.09
N ALA A 268 -1.84 -1.51 9.66
CA ALA A 268 -0.77 -0.57 9.39
C ALA A 268 0.51 -1.31 8.99
N ARG A 269 1.32 -0.60 8.20
CA ARG A 269 2.68 -1.01 7.82
C ARG A 269 3.65 -0.11 8.52
N GLY A 270 4.82 -0.65 8.85
CA GLY A 270 5.88 0.13 9.40
C GLY A 270 7.25 -0.46 9.15
N GLN A 271 8.23 0.15 9.77
CA GLN A 271 9.61 -0.25 9.69
C GLN A 271 10.40 0.23 10.89
N ILE A 272 11.51 -0.46 11.15
CA ILE A 272 12.52 -0.07 12.11
C ILE A 272 13.67 0.58 11.36
N VAL A 273 14.02 1.77 11.80
CA VAL A 273 15.16 2.53 11.29
C VAL A 273 16.10 2.90 12.42
N ASP A 274 17.36 3.15 12.08
CA ASP A 274 18.34 3.67 13.03
C ASP A 274 18.00 5.12 13.38
N GLY A 275 17.53 5.35 14.61
CA GLY A 275 17.36 6.67 15.18
C GLY A 275 18.60 7.13 15.92
N THR A 276 18.72 8.44 16.14
CA THR A 276 19.80 9.06 16.94
C THR A 276 19.95 8.47 18.34
N ASP A 277 18.82 8.10 18.96
CA ASP A 277 18.72 7.63 20.33
C ASP A 277 18.29 6.15 20.40
N GLY A 278 18.55 5.39 19.32
CA GLY A 278 18.18 3.98 19.20
C GLY A 278 17.09 3.70 18.16
N PRO A 279 16.63 2.44 18.08
CA PRO A 279 15.67 1.98 17.07
C PRO A 279 14.36 2.77 17.10
N LEU A 280 13.91 3.18 15.93
CA LEU A 280 12.66 3.94 15.74
C LEU A 280 11.71 3.13 14.87
N LEU A 281 10.54 2.78 15.41
CA LEU A 281 9.38 2.36 14.62
C LEU A 281 8.81 3.57 13.89
N ILE A 282 8.72 3.48 12.58
CA ILE A 282 7.94 4.38 11.74
C ILE A 282 6.80 3.55 11.18
N ALA A 283 5.56 3.80 11.59
CA ALA A 283 4.38 3.28 10.90
C ALA A 283 3.91 4.31 9.86
N TYR A 284 3.72 3.81 8.64
CA TYR A 284 3.27 4.59 7.49
C TYR A 284 1.79 4.94 7.58
N PRO A 285 1.33 5.95 6.82
CA PRO A 285 -0.06 6.41 6.82
C PRO A 285 -1.09 5.28 6.85
N PHE A 286 -1.84 5.15 7.94
CA PHE A 286 -2.99 4.27 8.08
C PHE A 286 -4.26 5.07 8.42
N ARG A 287 -5.43 4.44 8.38
CA ARG A 287 -6.69 5.04 8.84
C ARG A 287 -7.01 4.51 10.22
N LEU A 288 -7.33 5.40 11.15
CA LEU A 288 -7.76 5.07 12.50
C LEU A 288 -9.22 5.51 12.65
N SER A 289 -10.15 4.59 12.88
CA SER A 289 -11.58 4.91 12.93
C SER A 289 -12.23 4.34 14.19
N VAL A 290 -12.30 5.12 15.28
CA VAL A 290 -12.87 4.70 16.57
C VAL A 290 -14.36 4.96 16.63
N ALA A 291 -15.15 3.99 17.11
CA ALA A 291 -16.59 4.13 17.19
C ALA A 291 -17.05 4.96 18.40
N VAL A 292 -16.37 4.84 19.54
CA VAL A 292 -16.72 5.52 20.78
C VAL A 292 -15.46 6.07 21.48
N PRO A 293 -15.30 7.41 21.59
CA PRO A 293 -16.05 8.42 20.85
C PRO A 293 -15.80 8.30 19.34
N ALA A 294 -16.82 8.62 18.54
CA ALA A 294 -16.76 8.51 17.08
C ALA A 294 -15.70 9.46 16.50
N ILE A 295 -14.55 8.92 16.12
CA ILE A 295 -13.39 9.66 15.61
C ILE A 295 -12.81 8.92 14.42
N ASP A 296 -12.51 9.66 13.35
CA ASP A 296 -11.90 9.12 12.14
C ASP A 296 -10.68 9.96 11.75
N ALA A 297 -9.49 9.37 11.79
CA ALA A 297 -8.23 9.99 11.43
C ALA A 297 -7.66 9.34 10.16
N GLU A 298 -7.43 10.16 9.14
CA GLU A 298 -6.89 9.71 7.85
C GLU A 298 -5.39 10.02 7.74
N GLY A 299 -4.62 9.06 7.24
CA GLY A 299 -3.21 9.23 6.95
C GLY A 299 -2.34 9.33 8.22
N VAL A 300 -2.70 8.56 9.24
CA VAL A 300 -2.01 8.53 10.54
C VAL A 300 -0.59 7.99 10.37
N GLU A 301 0.39 8.80 10.74
CA GLU A 301 1.79 8.42 10.85
C GLU A 301 2.17 8.24 12.31
N LEU A 302 2.89 7.17 12.63
CA LEU A 302 3.36 6.87 13.98
C LEU A 302 4.88 6.80 13.98
N ASN A 303 5.51 7.47 14.94
CA ASN A 303 6.94 7.40 15.18
C ASN A 303 7.16 7.05 16.65
N ALA A 304 7.65 5.84 16.95
CA ALA A 304 7.83 5.36 18.32
C ALA A 304 9.21 4.75 18.55
N ARG A 305 9.87 5.09 19.66
CA ARG A 305 11.16 4.53 20.04
C ARG A 305 10.98 3.30 20.92
N PHE A 306 11.75 2.26 20.64
CA PHE A 306 11.77 1.07 21.49
C PHE A 306 12.71 1.22 22.67
N GLY A 307 12.32 0.59 23.78
CA GLY A 307 13.14 0.42 24.96
C GLY A 307 12.50 -0.57 25.92
N GLU A 308 12.94 -0.51 27.18
CA GLU A 308 12.31 -1.21 28.29
C GLU A 308 11.74 -0.18 29.26
N GLY A 309 10.59 -0.48 29.86
CA GLY A 309 9.93 0.41 30.80
C GLY A 309 8.99 -0.30 31.74
N ALA A 310 8.68 0.35 32.86
CA ALA A 310 7.66 -0.14 33.79
C ALA A 310 6.30 -0.17 33.09
N PHE A 311 5.60 -1.30 33.19
CA PHE A 311 4.22 -1.41 32.76
C PHE A 311 3.32 -0.61 33.72
N ALA A 312 2.59 0.36 33.18
CA ALA A 312 1.69 1.18 33.97
C ALA A 312 0.59 0.28 34.56
N GLY A 313 0.31 0.42 35.86
CA GLY A 313 -0.69 -0.41 36.55
C GLY A 313 -0.17 -1.70 37.18
N ALA A 314 1.07 -2.11 36.90
CA ALA A 314 1.63 -3.33 37.48
C ALA A 314 1.76 -3.25 39.03
N PRO A 315 1.50 -4.35 39.76
CA PRO A 315 1.74 -4.41 41.20
C PRO A 315 3.22 -4.19 41.54
N SER A 316 3.52 -3.70 42.74
CA SER A 316 4.91 -3.47 43.17
C SER A 316 5.61 -4.79 43.54
N PRO A 317 6.86 -5.05 43.08
CA PRO A 317 7.70 -4.16 42.26
C PRO A 317 7.26 -4.08 40.79
N PRO A 318 7.43 -2.92 40.13
CA PRO A 318 6.95 -2.71 38.77
C PRO A 318 7.57 -3.71 37.81
N GLU A 319 6.73 -4.33 36.99
CA GLU A 319 7.17 -5.23 35.95
C GLU A 319 7.78 -4.43 34.79
N ILE A 320 8.98 -4.83 34.35
CA ILE A 320 9.69 -4.18 33.24
C ILE A 320 9.39 -4.96 31.96
N ARG A 321 8.88 -4.27 30.94
CA ARG A 321 8.49 -4.85 29.65
C ARG A 321 9.15 -4.11 28.49
N GLN A 322 9.21 -4.77 27.33
CA GLN A 322 9.50 -4.07 26.08
C GLN A 322 8.40 -3.02 25.85
N ARG A 323 8.83 -1.80 25.53
CA ARG A 323 7.97 -0.63 25.38
C ARG A 323 8.32 0.11 24.11
N ALA A 324 7.31 0.61 23.39
CA ALA A 324 7.48 1.62 22.36
C ALA A 324 6.79 2.91 22.79
N GLU A 325 7.46 4.06 22.73
CA GLU A 325 6.86 5.35 23.05
C GLU A 325 7.17 6.37 21.97
N GLY A 326 6.17 7.15 21.58
CA GLY A 326 6.42 8.26 20.68
C GLY A 326 5.19 9.05 20.33
N ARG A 327 5.11 9.49 19.08
CA ARG A 327 4.12 10.47 18.61
C ARG A 327 3.36 9.96 17.41
N MET A 328 2.10 10.34 17.34
CA MET A 328 1.27 10.20 16.15
C MET A 328 0.97 11.57 15.55
N PHE A 329 0.80 11.58 14.23
CA PHE A 329 0.32 12.73 13.47
C PHE A 329 -0.69 12.26 12.44
N ALA A 330 -1.79 12.99 12.30
CA ALA A 330 -2.79 12.76 11.26
C ALA A 330 -3.08 14.08 10.54
N PRO A 331 -2.94 14.18 9.21
CA PRO A 331 -3.27 15.41 8.48
C PRO A 331 -4.76 15.77 8.53
N LYS A 332 -5.64 14.78 8.77
CA LYS A 332 -7.08 14.99 8.85
C LYS A 332 -7.70 14.15 9.95
N VAL A 333 -8.41 14.81 10.84
CA VAL A 333 -9.27 14.20 11.87
C VAL A 333 -10.70 14.69 11.67
N TYR A 334 -11.63 13.77 11.79
CA TYR A 334 -13.06 13.99 11.73
C TYR A 334 -13.73 13.51 13.02
N LEU A 335 -14.78 14.20 13.44
CA LEU A 335 -15.67 13.79 14.53
C LEU A 335 -16.94 13.20 13.94
N GLY A 336 -17.36 12.03 14.41
CA GLY A 336 -18.37 11.21 13.74
C GLY A 336 -17.74 10.25 12.73
N LEU A 337 -18.56 9.31 12.23
CA LEU A 337 -18.18 8.35 11.19
C LEU A 337 -18.96 8.64 9.90
N ASP A 338 -18.43 8.15 8.78
CA ASP A 338 -19.07 8.17 7.47
C ASP A 338 -19.58 9.55 7.02
N ASP A 339 -20.80 9.61 6.48
CA ASP A 339 -21.38 10.82 5.88
C ASP A 339 -21.72 11.91 6.92
N GLU A 340 -21.77 11.54 8.21
CA GLU A 340 -22.08 12.46 9.31
C GLU A 340 -20.83 13.11 9.90
N ARG A 341 -19.63 12.73 9.44
CA ARG A 341 -18.38 13.18 10.03
C ARG A 341 -18.09 14.67 9.76
N ALA A 342 -17.72 15.40 10.80
CA ALA A 342 -17.34 16.80 10.75
C ALA A 342 -15.81 16.95 10.81
N PHE A 343 -15.22 17.64 9.82
CA PHE A 343 -13.78 17.91 9.81
C PHE A 343 -13.38 18.76 11.02
N ALA A 344 -12.46 18.24 11.83
CA ALA A 344 -12.03 18.85 13.08
C ALA A 344 -10.63 19.49 12.99
N GLY A 345 -9.78 19.04 12.06
CA GLY A 345 -8.45 19.62 11.84
C GLY A 345 -7.35 18.57 11.68
N GLU A 346 -6.11 18.99 11.92
CA GLU A 346 -4.95 18.08 12.04
C GLU A 346 -4.96 17.40 13.42
N GLY A 347 -4.60 16.13 13.44
CA GLY A 347 -4.49 15.29 14.61
C GLY A 347 -3.06 15.19 15.14
N ARG A 348 -2.88 15.30 16.45
CA ARG A 348 -1.59 15.10 17.13
C ARG A 348 -1.81 14.33 18.40
N GLY A 349 -0.87 13.47 18.74
CA GLY A 349 -0.98 12.68 19.95
C GLY A 349 0.31 11.96 20.32
N VAL A 350 0.26 11.24 21.44
CA VAL A 350 1.30 10.34 21.89
C VAL A 350 0.82 8.89 21.86
N VAL A 351 1.76 7.98 21.66
CA VAL A 351 1.49 6.54 21.68
C VAL A 351 2.42 5.86 22.67
N LYS A 352 1.88 4.94 23.45
CA LYS A 352 2.63 4.06 24.36
C LYS A 352 2.20 2.62 24.11
N MET A 353 3.14 1.78 23.68
CA MET A 353 2.93 0.36 23.44
C MET A 353 3.72 -0.45 24.48
N TYR A 354 3.12 -1.50 25.02
CA TYR A 354 3.76 -2.42 25.97
C TYR A 354 3.57 -3.85 25.51
N ARG A 355 4.66 -4.59 25.33
CA ARG A 355 4.59 -6.00 24.95
C ARG A 355 3.95 -6.80 26.09
N LEU A 356 2.92 -7.57 25.78
CA LEU A 356 2.32 -8.52 26.72
C LEU A 356 3.15 -9.81 26.76
N SER A 357 3.06 -10.54 27.88
CA SER A 357 3.58 -11.91 27.93
C SER A 357 2.65 -12.86 27.16
N ASP A 358 3.16 -14.05 26.80
CA ASP A 358 2.41 -15.02 26.00
C ASP A 358 1.14 -15.54 26.72
N ASP A 359 1.09 -15.48 28.06
CA ASP A 359 -0.06 -15.84 28.89
C ASP A 359 -1.08 -14.71 29.07
N GLU A 360 -0.67 -13.46 28.85
CA GLU A 360 -1.56 -12.29 28.88
C GLU A 360 -2.12 -11.95 27.50
N ALA A 361 -1.37 -12.27 26.44
CA ALA A 361 -1.70 -11.90 25.08
C ALA A 361 -3.04 -12.54 24.64
N PRO A 362 -4.05 -11.76 24.21
CA PRO A 362 -5.16 -12.31 23.44
C PRO A 362 -4.63 -13.04 22.22
N ARG A 363 -5.38 -14.03 21.73
CA ARG A 363 -4.96 -14.80 20.57
C ARG A 363 -5.05 -13.90 19.34
N LEU A 364 -4.09 -14.01 18.42
CA LEU A 364 -4.07 -13.21 17.20
C LEU A 364 -5.35 -13.37 16.38
N GLU A 365 -5.91 -14.58 16.35
CA GLU A 365 -7.16 -14.89 15.66
C GLU A 365 -8.35 -14.08 16.19
N ASP A 366 -8.30 -13.64 17.45
CA ASP A 366 -9.34 -12.82 18.07
C ASP A 366 -9.24 -11.34 17.67
N LEU A 367 -8.15 -10.91 17.03
CA LEU A 367 -7.98 -9.56 16.43
C LEU A 367 -8.35 -9.52 14.95
N MET A 368 -8.33 -10.66 14.28
CA MET A 368 -8.49 -10.73 12.84
C MET A 368 -9.97 -10.66 12.45
N PRO A 369 -10.32 -9.92 11.37
CA PRO A 369 -11.64 -9.99 10.79
C PRO A 369 -12.01 -11.45 10.50
N THR A 370 -13.26 -11.83 10.74
CA THR A 370 -13.76 -13.19 10.49
C THR A 370 -13.37 -13.70 9.10
N GLY A 371 -12.38 -14.60 9.04
CA GLY A 371 -11.89 -15.21 7.81
C GLY A 371 -10.36 -15.23 7.64
N GLY A 372 -9.62 -14.36 8.32
CA GLY A 372 -8.14 -14.37 8.25
C GLY A 372 -7.53 -15.45 9.13
N ASN A 373 -6.47 -16.13 8.66
CA ASN A 373 -5.70 -17.06 9.49
C ASN A 373 -4.32 -16.48 9.86
N ALA A 374 -3.81 -16.85 11.04
CA ALA A 374 -2.52 -16.34 11.53
C ALA A 374 -1.32 -16.71 10.64
N ASP A 375 -1.40 -17.82 9.90
CA ASP A 375 -0.34 -18.25 8.99
C ASP A 375 -0.31 -17.42 7.70
N GLU A 376 -1.44 -16.90 7.20
CA GLU A 376 -1.51 -16.01 6.04
C GLU A 376 -0.76 -14.71 6.31
N ILE A 377 -0.95 -14.15 7.50
CA ILE A 377 -0.24 -12.96 7.99
C ILE A 377 1.27 -13.24 8.01
N ARG A 378 1.67 -14.34 8.68
CA ARG A 378 3.07 -14.75 8.83
C ARG A 378 3.79 -15.06 7.54
N ASN A 379 3.07 -15.62 6.57
CA ASN A 379 3.65 -16.00 5.28
C ASN A 379 3.72 -14.83 4.28
N THR A 380 3.33 -13.61 4.67
CA THR A 380 3.39 -12.46 3.77
C THR A 380 4.76 -11.75 3.77
N PHE A 381 5.71 -12.19 4.59
CA PHE A 381 7.08 -11.68 4.65
C PHE A 381 8.06 -12.41 3.71
#